data_AF-A0A7G2C5M7-F1
#
_entry.id   AF-A0A7G2C5M7-F1
#
_cell.length_a   1.000
_cell.length_b   1.000
_cell.length_c   1.000
_cell.angle_alpha   90.00
_cell.angle_beta   90.00
_cell.angle_gamma   90.00
#
_symmetry.space_group_name_H-M   'P 1'
#
loop_
_entity.id
_entity.type
_entity.pdbx_description
1 polymer ?
#
loop_
_entity_poly.entity_id
_entity_poly.type
_entity_poly.pdbx_seq_one_letter_code
_entity_poly.pdbx_strand_id
1 'polypeptide(L)'
;MSLLQPRPESQLAKKWEIVESSVGSILQKKDLRYSYQSIHQAIYTLSQANEGDAVFTALSRIFKECSENICTRLRSFTEKWFEEYLICSKDYLLRTALVERVLSYYNENYMVALRDTSLTWLASTILEVTIFSDPVAKDRLCENAKQAYHLDVSSSKKALHSLVSRPFGTPGSNIASVFINTFEEEAIKSLTDEKETGKYADVTDYFKWFEAVRERELDRFSPLNSGDYANFFTEFVDKLGQLLCGSIRDRGH
;
A
#
# COMPACT_ATOMS: atom_id res chain seq x y z
N MET A 1 3.44 55.78 -17.95
CA MET A 1 3.20 54.33 -18.04
C MET A 1 3.79 53.68 -16.80
N SER A 2 2.96 53.32 -15.83
CA SER A 2 3.41 52.70 -14.57
C SER A 2 3.45 51.19 -14.77
N LEU A 3 4.65 50.61 -14.86
CA LEU A 3 4.87 49.18 -14.73
C LEU A 3 4.77 48.84 -13.24
N LEU A 4 3.54 48.85 -12.70
CA LEU A 4 3.28 48.34 -11.36
C LEU A 4 3.57 46.84 -11.39
N GLN A 5 4.76 46.46 -10.94
CA GLN A 5 5.06 45.08 -10.65
C GLN A 5 4.01 44.57 -9.64
N PRO A 6 3.35 43.43 -9.90
CA PRO A 6 2.38 42.89 -8.97
C PRO A 6 3.04 42.67 -7.61
N ARG A 7 2.31 42.94 -6.52
CA ARG A 7 2.81 42.72 -5.15
C ARG A 7 3.35 41.29 -5.00
N PRO A 8 4.44 41.05 -4.24
CA PRO A 8 5.05 39.73 -4.10
C PRO A 8 4.03 38.63 -3.77
N GLU A 9 3.13 38.87 -2.83
CA GLU A 9 2.05 37.93 -2.45
C GLU A 9 1.13 37.57 -3.61
N SER A 10 0.78 38.53 -4.46
CA SER A 10 -0.05 38.29 -5.66
C SER A 10 0.69 37.53 -6.76
N GLN A 11 2.03 37.58 -6.77
CA GLN A 11 2.85 36.79 -7.68
C GLN A 11 2.98 35.34 -7.19
N LEU A 12 3.23 35.15 -5.90
CA LEU A 12 3.32 33.82 -5.29
C LEU A 12 2.00 33.06 -5.39
N ALA A 13 0.86 33.72 -5.15
CA ALA A 13 -0.46 33.12 -5.34
C ALA A 13 -0.68 32.60 -6.78
N LYS A 14 -0.25 33.36 -7.80
CA LYS A 14 -0.31 32.91 -9.20
C LYS A 14 0.64 31.74 -9.49
N LYS A 15 1.80 31.68 -8.83
CA LYS A 15 2.71 30.54 -8.97
C LYS A 15 2.10 29.29 -8.33
N TRP A 16 1.48 29.42 -7.16
CA TRP A 16 0.75 28.34 -6.53
C TRP A 16 -0.40 27.84 -7.40
N GLU A 17 -1.20 28.73 -8.00
CA GLU A 17 -2.29 28.35 -8.90
C GLU A 17 -1.82 27.47 -10.06
N ILE A 18 -0.66 27.79 -10.67
CA ILE A 18 -0.06 26.98 -11.74
C ILE A 18 0.29 25.58 -11.21
N VAL A 19 0.90 25.49 -10.03
CA VAL A 19 1.28 24.22 -9.41
C VAL A 19 0.04 23.41 -9.04
N GLU A 20 -0.89 23.99 -8.28
CA GLU A 20 -2.12 23.35 -7.82
C GLU A 20 -2.96 22.83 -8.99
N SER A 21 -3.18 23.66 -10.01
CA SER A 21 -3.93 23.26 -11.21
C SER A 21 -3.25 22.09 -11.93
N SER A 22 -1.92 22.09 -12.01
CA SER A 22 -1.18 21.04 -12.72
C SER A 22 -1.17 19.72 -11.95
N VAL A 23 -0.99 19.78 -10.62
CA VAL A 23 -1.10 18.61 -9.73
C VAL A 23 -2.51 18.02 -9.83
N GLY A 24 -3.54 18.86 -9.73
CA GLY A 24 -4.94 18.45 -9.89
C GLY A 24 -5.20 17.77 -11.23
N SER A 25 -4.71 18.33 -12.34
CA SER A 25 -4.82 17.72 -13.67
C SER A 25 -4.14 16.35 -13.74
N ILE A 26 -2.93 16.20 -13.19
CA ILE A 26 -2.20 14.92 -13.20
C ILE A 26 -2.97 13.84 -12.43
N LEU A 27 -3.43 14.17 -11.22
CA LEU A 27 -4.17 13.24 -10.37
C LEU A 27 -5.52 12.84 -10.98
N GLN A 28 -6.17 13.75 -11.72
CA GLN A 28 -7.46 13.52 -12.37
C GLN A 28 -7.36 13.04 -13.83
N LYS A 29 -6.15 12.78 -14.35
CA LYS A 29 -5.90 12.39 -15.75
C LYS A 29 -6.47 13.38 -16.78
N LYS A 30 -6.39 14.66 -16.46
CA LYS A 30 -6.78 15.75 -17.35
C LYS A 30 -5.56 16.32 -18.06
N ASP A 31 -5.80 16.97 -19.19
CA ASP A 31 -4.75 17.67 -19.92
C ASP A 31 -4.12 18.78 -19.05
N LEU A 32 -2.81 18.92 -19.20
CA LEU A 32 -2.05 19.97 -18.53
C LEU A 32 -2.27 21.29 -19.26
N ARG A 33 -2.83 22.27 -18.56
CA ARG A 33 -2.98 23.65 -19.06
C ARG A 33 -1.64 24.36 -19.22
N TYR A 34 -0.66 23.99 -18.40
CA TYR A 34 0.65 24.64 -18.33
C TYR A 34 1.75 23.69 -18.81
N SER A 35 2.78 24.25 -19.46
CA SER A 35 3.95 23.48 -19.87
C SER A 35 4.78 23.05 -18.68
N TYR A 36 5.55 21.96 -18.83
CA TYR A 36 6.49 21.49 -17.81
C TYR A 36 7.42 22.60 -17.31
N GLN A 37 7.97 23.41 -18.24
CA GLN A 37 8.83 24.55 -17.90
C GLN A 37 8.12 25.60 -17.04
N SER A 38 6.84 25.87 -17.31
CA SER A 38 6.05 26.85 -16.53
C SER A 38 5.82 26.35 -15.11
N ILE A 39 5.53 25.04 -14.95
CA ILE A 39 5.30 24.41 -13.65
C ILE A 39 6.61 24.39 -12.84
N HIS A 40 7.70 23.97 -13.47
CA HIS A 40 9.03 23.95 -12.84
C HIS A 40 9.45 25.36 -12.38
N GLN A 41 9.26 26.38 -13.22
CA GLN A 41 9.57 27.76 -12.83
C GLN A 41 8.69 28.23 -11.67
N ALA A 42 7.42 27.85 -11.64
CA ALA A 42 6.50 28.23 -10.57
C ALA A 42 6.92 27.61 -9.22
N ILE A 43 7.19 26.31 -9.19
CA ILE A 43 7.61 25.63 -7.96
C ILE A 43 9.00 26.08 -7.49
N TYR A 44 9.91 26.35 -8.42
CA TYR A 44 11.21 26.95 -8.12
C TYR A 44 11.04 28.31 -7.43
N THR A 45 10.21 29.20 -7.98
CA THR A 45 9.95 30.52 -7.38
C THR A 45 9.34 30.40 -5.98
N LEU A 46 8.38 29.49 -5.77
CA LEU A 46 7.81 29.26 -4.43
C LEU A 46 8.87 28.76 -3.44
N SER A 47 9.71 27.82 -3.88
CA SER A 47 10.77 27.25 -3.04
C SER A 47 11.81 28.32 -2.64
N GLN A 48 12.21 29.18 -3.57
CA GLN A 48 13.13 30.30 -3.31
C GLN A 48 12.53 31.37 -2.39
N ALA A 49 11.20 31.48 -2.35
CA ALA A 49 10.49 32.38 -1.44
C ALA A 49 10.28 31.78 -0.03
N ASN A 50 10.85 30.61 0.27
CA ASN A 50 10.67 29.86 1.51
C ASN A 50 9.21 29.42 1.78
N GLU A 51 8.40 29.24 0.73
CA GLU A 51 7.01 28.77 0.85
C GLU A 51 6.90 27.24 0.98
N GLY A 52 7.99 26.56 1.37
CA GLY A 52 8.07 25.10 1.37
C GLY A 52 7.01 24.43 2.26
N ASP A 53 6.83 24.94 3.49
CA ASP A 53 5.81 24.43 4.42
C ASP A 53 4.37 24.64 3.93
N ALA A 54 4.11 25.78 3.27
CA ALA A 54 2.80 26.09 2.69
C ALA A 54 2.48 25.13 1.54
N VAL A 55 3.45 24.91 0.64
CA VAL A 55 3.36 23.93 -0.44
C VAL A 55 3.14 22.51 0.12
N PHE A 56 3.90 22.11 1.15
CA PHE A 56 3.74 20.81 1.80
C PHE A 56 2.32 20.60 2.31
N THR A 57 1.80 21.59 3.04
CA THR A 57 0.45 21.54 3.63
C THR A 57 -0.61 21.43 2.55
N ALA A 58 -0.48 22.21 1.48
CA ALA A 58 -1.45 22.20 0.40
C ALA A 58 -1.41 20.91 -0.44
N LEU A 59 -0.22 20.37 -0.74
CA LEU A 59 -0.08 19.07 -1.40
C LEU A 59 -0.64 17.94 -0.53
N SER A 60 -0.39 17.96 0.78
CA SER A 60 -0.95 16.99 1.72
C SER A 60 -2.48 17.00 1.70
N ARG A 61 -3.10 18.19 1.66
CA ARG A 61 -4.55 18.33 1.51
C ARG A 61 -5.05 17.72 0.21
N ILE A 62 -4.42 18.04 -0.92
CA ILE A 62 -4.81 17.50 -2.24
C ILE A 62 -4.71 15.96 -2.27
N PHE A 63 -3.62 15.41 -1.73
CA PHE A 63 -3.42 13.96 -1.63
C PHE A 63 -4.45 13.29 -0.74
N LYS A 64 -4.82 13.94 0.38
CA LYS A 64 -5.86 13.47 1.29
C LYS A 64 -7.23 13.45 0.60
N GLU A 65 -7.63 14.53 -0.05
CA GLU A 65 -8.90 14.61 -0.80
C GLU A 65 -8.98 13.52 -1.87
N CYS A 66 -7.87 13.26 -2.59
CA CYS A 66 -7.82 12.18 -3.57
C CYS A 66 -7.95 10.79 -2.92
N SER A 67 -7.33 10.57 -1.75
CA SER A 67 -7.44 9.32 -1.00
C SER A 67 -8.84 9.10 -0.43
N GLU A 68 -9.52 10.16 0.02
CA GLU A 68 -10.90 10.10 0.50
C GLU A 68 -11.89 9.76 -0.64
N ASN A 69 -11.62 10.24 -1.86
CA ASN A 69 -12.37 9.84 -3.05
C ASN A 69 -12.18 8.34 -3.38
N ILE A 70 -10.97 7.80 -3.19
CA ILE A 70 -10.71 6.36 -3.31
C ILE A 70 -11.53 5.60 -2.27
N CYS A 71 -11.49 5.97 -0.99
CA CYS A 71 -12.31 5.32 0.04
C CYS A 71 -13.81 5.38 -0.29
N THR A 72 -14.30 6.53 -0.74
CA THR A 72 -15.71 6.71 -1.12
C THR A 72 -16.09 5.76 -2.26
N ARG A 73 -15.24 5.63 -3.28
CA ARG A 73 -15.43 4.66 -4.36
C ARG A 73 -15.43 3.24 -3.81
N LEU A 74 -14.46 2.87 -2.99
CA LEU A 74 -14.33 1.53 -2.41
C LEU A 74 -15.54 1.12 -1.55
N ARG A 75 -16.20 2.06 -0.87
CA ARG A 75 -17.45 1.78 -0.12
C ARG A 75 -18.59 1.26 -1.00
N SER A 76 -18.64 1.68 -2.27
CA SER A 76 -19.66 1.21 -3.21
C SER A 76 -19.37 -0.18 -3.80
N PHE A 77 -18.17 -0.72 -3.62
CA PHE A 77 -17.79 -2.05 -4.09
C PHE A 77 -18.01 -3.09 -3.00
N THR A 78 -18.90 -4.05 -3.25
CA THR A 78 -19.13 -5.20 -2.38
C THR A 78 -18.36 -6.43 -2.85
N GLU A 79 -18.33 -6.66 -4.17
CA GLU A 79 -17.59 -7.75 -4.79
C GLU A 79 -16.20 -7.27 -5.23
N LYS A 80 -15.20 -8.15 -5.11
CA LYS A 80 -13.82 -7.91 -5.57
C LYS A 80 -13.22 -6.61 -5.03
N TRP A 81 -13.61 -6.22 -3.82
CA TRP A 81 -13.17 -4.99 -3.16
C TRP A 81 -11.65 -4.84 -3.17
N PHE A 82 -10.94 -5.93 -2.91
CA PHE A 82 -9.48 -5.93 -2.89
C PHE A 82 -8.84 -5.70 -4.27
N GLU A 83 -9.39 -6.26 -5.34
CA GLU A 83 -8.93 -5.99 -6.71
C GLU A 83 -9.11 -4.51 -7.05
N GLU A 84 -10.26 -3.94 -6.69
CA GLU A 84 -10.57 -2.53 -6.91
C GLU A 84 -9.65 -1.60 -6.10
N TYR A 85 -9.35 -1.96 -4.84
CA TYR A 85 -8.38 -1.27 -4.01
C TYR A 85 -7.00 -1.23 -4.68
N LEU A 86 -6.51 -2.38 -5.17
CA LEU A 86 -5.21 -2.45 -5.85
C LEU A 86 -5.20 -1.60 -7.12
N ILE A 87 -6.27 -1.61 -7.92
CA ILE A 87 -6.39 -0.79 -9.13
C ILE A 87 -6.34 0.70 -8.79
N CYS A 88 -7.18 1.15 -7.85
CA CYS A 88 -7.27 2.55 -7.45
C CYS A 88 -5.95 3.06 -6.86
N SER A 89 -5.36 2.26 -5.97
CA SER A 89 -4.12 2.62 -5.28
C SER A 89 -2.93 2.63 -6.23
N LYS A 90 -2.83 1.66 -7.14
CA LYS A 90 -1.77 1.65 -8.17
C LYS A 90 -1.86 2.86 -9.08
N ASP A 91 -3.07 3.19 -9.56
CA ASP A 91 -3.26 4.37 -10.41
C ASP A 91 -2.87 5.64 -9.65
N TYR A 92 -3.35 5.81 -8.42
CA TYR A 92 -2.99 6.95 -7.57
C TYR A 92 -1.48 7.08 -7.35
N LEU A 93 -0.78 6.00 -7.01
CA LEU A 93 0.66 6.00 -6.78
C LEU A 93 1.47 6.27 -8.07
N LEU A 94 0.99 5.80 -9.21
CA LEU A 94 1.58 6.16 -10.51
C LEU A 94 1.41 7.66 -10.82
N ARG A 95 0.25 8.26 -10.50
CA ARG A 95 0.03 9.70 -10.71
C ARG A 95 0.84 10.55 -9.76
N THR A 96 0.98 10.15 -8.51
CA THR A 96 1.82 10.88 -7.53
C THR A 96 3.30 10.79 -7.89
N ALA A 97 3.77 9.69 -8.49
CA ALA A 97 5.10 9.63 -9.08
C ALA A 97 5.30 10.62 -10.25
N LEU A 98 4.26 10.86 -11.06
CA LEU A 98 4.30 11.91 -12.09
C LEU A 98 4.31 13.32 -11.48
N VAL A 99 3.53 13.55 -10.42
CA VAL A 99 3.57 14.81 -9.65
C VAL A 99 4.97 15.05 -9.10
N GLU A 100 5.57 14.03 -8.49
CA GLU A 100 6.93 14.08 -7.97
C GLU A 100 7.93 14.49 -9.06
N ARG A 101 7.82 13.88 -10.25
CA ARG A 101 8.69 14.21 -11.39
C ARG A 101 8.51 15.66 -11.85
N VAL A 102 7.27 16.15 -11.91
CA VAL A 102 6.99 17.54 -12.34
C VAL A 102 7.44 18.56 -11.29
N LEU A 103 7.41 18.18 -10.01
CA LEU A 103 7.86 18.99 -8.89
C LEU A 103 9.24 18.57 -8.37
N SER A 104 10.11 18.03 -9.25
CA SER A 104 11.38 17.41 -8.85
C SER A 104 12.26 18.34 -8.02
N TYR A 105 12.33 19.63 -8.39
CA TYR A 105 13.10 20.61 -7.63
C TYR A 105 12.65 20.71 -6.17
N TYR A 106 11.33 20.74 -5.93
CA TYR A 106 10.77 20.78 -4.59
C TYR A 106 10.96 19.45 -3.86
N ASN A 107 10.77 18.33 -4.56
CA ASN A 107 11.00 17.01 -3.98
C ASN A 107 12.45 16.86 -3.50
N GLU A 108 13.43 17.20 -4.33
CA GLU A 108 14.84 17.06 -3.99
C GLU A 108 15.29 18.05 -2.91
N ASN A 109 14.94 19.34 -3.05
CA ASN A 109 15.51 20.40 -2.21
C ASN A 109 14.73 20.69 -0.93
N TYR A 110 13.45 20.28 -0.86
CA TYR A 110 12.63 20.48 0.34
C TYR A 110 12.22 19.14 0.95
N MET A 111 11.62 18.21 0.18
CA MET A 111 11.14 16.95 0.76
C MET A 111 12.31 16.05 1.21
N VAL A 112 13.24 15.75 0.31
CA VAL A 112 14.37 14.87 0.63
C VAL A 112 15.34 15.59 1.56
N ALA A 113 15.78 16.80 1.20
CA ALA A 113 16.81 17.48 1.97
C ALA A 113 16.39 17.97 3.37
N LEU A 114 15.10 18.35 3.57
CA LEU A 114 14.64 18.95 4.84
C LEU A 114 13.64 18.08 5.62
N ARG A 115 12.99 17.11 4.96
CA ARG A 115 11.97 16.25 5.58
C ARG A 115 12.31 14.76 5.55
N ASP A 116 13.43 14.37 4.94
CA ASP A 116 13.88 12.98 4.77
C ASP A 116 12.78 12.07 4.18
N THR A 117 12.06 12.59 3.18
CA THR A 117 10.93 11.91 2.56
C THR A 117 10.75 12.32 1.09
N SER A 118 9.84 11.67 0.38
CA SER A 118 9.46 12.02 -0.99
C SER A 118 7.96 12.31 -1.12
N LEU A 119 7.56 12.96 -2.21
CA LEU A 119 6.14 13.18 -2.51
C LEU A 119 5.38 11.86 -2.70
N THR A 120 5.99 10.85 -3.34
CA THR A 120 5.42 9.51 -3.45
C THR A 120 5.25 8.83 -2.09
N TRP A 121 6.24 8.93 -1.20
CA TRP A 121 6.15 8.38 0.15
C TRP A 121 5.05 9.06 0.97
N LEU A 122 4.97 10.39 0.91
CA LEU A 122 3.92 11.18 1.57
C LEU A 122 2.53 10.74 1.08
N ALA A 123 2.34 10.64 -0.25
CA ALA A 123 1.08 10.22 -0.83
C ALA A 123 0.69 8.79 -0.43
N SER A 124 1.65 7.86 -0.43
CA SER A 124 1.43 6.49 0.04
C SER A 124 0.99 6.46 1.51
N THR A 125 1.67 7.22 2.36
CA THR A 125 1.34 7.31 3.79
C THR A 125 -0.06 7.88 4.01
N ILE A 126 -0.41 8.95 3.30
CA ILE A 126 -1.76 9.54 3.38
C ILE A 126 -2.82 8.55 2.93
N LEU A 127 -2.60 7.83 1.82
CA LEU A 127 -3.53 6.81 1.35
C LEU A 127 -3.74 5.72 2.40
N GLU A 128 -2.66 5.19 2.98
CA GLU A 128 -2.76 4.16 4.03
C GLU A 128 -3.53 4.65 5.24
N VAL A 129 -3.19 5.83 5.77
CA VAL A 129 -3.89 6.42 6.92
C VAL A 129 -5.37 6.62 6.62
N THR A 130 -5.71 7.11 5.44
CA THR A 130 -7.11 7.33 5.04
C THR A 130 -7.88 6.02 4.91
N ILE A 131 -7.27 4.96 4.39
CA ILE A 131 -7.89 3.62 4.31
C ILE A 131 -8.09 3.04 5.70
N PHE A 132 -7.10 3.12 6.59
CA PHE A 132 -7.21 2.57 7.94
C PHE A 132 -8.12 3.37 8.88
N SER A 133 -8.27 4.65 8.61
CA SER A 133 -9.21 5.51 9.35
C SER A 133 -10.66 5.25 8.94
N ASP A 134 -10.91 4.53 7.85
CA ASP A 134 -12.22 4.09 7.42
C ASP A 134 -12.51 2.68 7.96
N PRO A 135 -13.43 2.53 8.94
CA PRO A 135 -13.73 1.22 9.53
C PRO A 135 -14.22 0.20 8.49
N VAL A 136 -15.02 0.64 7.51
CA VAL A 136 -15.55 -0.24 6.47
C VAL A 136 -14.43 -0.74 5.57
N ALA A 137 -13.51 0.14 5.16
CA ALA A 137 -12.38 -0.26 4.33
C ALA A 137 -11.44 -1.21 5.08
N LYS A 138 -11.18 -0.95 6.36
CA LYS A 138 -10.35 -1.82 7.21
C LYS A 138 -10.98 -3.21 7.39
N ASP A 139 -12.27 -3.27 7.73
CA ASP A 139 -12.96 -4.55 7.91
C ASP A 139 -12.99 -5.34 6.60
N ARG A 140 -13.24 -4.67 5.47
CA ARG A 140 -13.18 -5.27 4.14
C ARG A 140 -11.80 -5.82 3.81
N LEU A 141 -10.73 -5.10 4.14
CA LEU A 141 -9.36 -5.59 3.92
C LEU A 141 -9.12 -6.91 4.66
N CYS A 142 -9.53 -6.98 5.93
CA CYS A 142 -9.42 -8.19 6.74
C CYS A 142 -10.30 -9.33 6.20
N GLU A 143 -11.54 -9.05 5.82
CA GLU A 143 -12.43 -10.05 5.19
C GLU A 143 -11.85 -10.60 3.89
N ASN A 144 -11.31 -9.74 3.04
CA ASN A 144 -10.69 -10.15 1.78
C ASN A 144 -9.42 -10.97 2.02
N ALA A 145 -8.63 -10.66 3.05
CA ALA A 145 -7.47 -11.47 3.43
C ALA A 145 -7.88 -12.90 3.82
N LYS A 146 -8.93 -13.04 4.63
CA LYS A 146 -9.49 -14.35 5.00
C LYS A 146 -10.02 -15.10 3.79
N GLN A 147 -10.82 -14.44 2.95
CA GLN A 147 -11.37 -15.04 1.73
C GLN A 147 -10.27 -15.46 0.76
N ALA A 148 -9.21 -14.65 0.62
CA ALA A 148 -8.08 -14.94 -0.26
C ALA A 148 -7.34 -16.21 0.13
N TYR A 149 -7.30 -16.58 1.42
CA TYR A 149 -6.71 -17.85 1.86
C TYR A 149 -7.55 -19.05 1.42
N HIS A 150 -8.88 -18.92 1.40
CA HIS A 150 -9.78 -20.00 0.98
C HIS A 150 -9.88 -20.18 -0.54
N LEU A 151 -9.21 -19.35 -1.33
CA LEU A 151 -9.05 -19.56 -2.77
C LEU A 151 -8.10 -20.73 -3.05
N ASP A 152 -8.06 -21.16 -4.31
CA ASP A 152 -7.03 -22.08 -4.78
C ASP A 152 -5.63 -21.46 -4.63
N VAL A 153 -4.62 -22.32 -4.49
CA VAL A 153 -3.22 -21.90 -4.22
C VAL A 153 -2.72 -20.86 -5.22
N SER A 154 -3.05 -20.99 -6.50
CA SER A 154 -2.61 -20.06 -7.54
C SER A 154 -3.23 -18.67 -7.36
N SER A 155 -4.52 -18.61 -7.04
CA SER A 155 -5.22 -17.35 -6.78
C SER A 155 -4.75 -16.68 -5.49
N SER A 156 -4.57 -17.43 -4.40
CA SER A 156 -3.98 -16.90 -3.16
C SER A 156 -2.58 -16.35 -3.37
N LYS A 157 -1.73 -17.07 -4.11
CA LYS A 157 -0.38 -16.67 -4.46
C LYS A 157 -0.37 -15.35 -5.23
N LYS A 158 -1.30 -15.16 -6.17
CA LYS A 158 -1.46 -13.88 -6.89
C LYS A 158 -1.87 -12.73 -5.98
N ALA A 159 -2.76 -12.99 -5.01
CA ALA A 159 -3.18 -11.96 -4.05
C ALA A 159 -1.99 -11.48 -3.18
N LEU A 160 -1.22 -12.43 -2.62
CA LEU A 160 -0.01 -12.12 -1.85
C LEU A 160 1.04 -11.41 -2.71
N HIS A 161 1.30 -11.91 -3.91
CA HIS A 161 2.24 -11.27 -4.85
C HIS A 161 1.85 -9.83 -5.17
N SER A 162 0.55 -9.55 -5.33
CA SER A 162 0.07 -8.20 -5.65
C SER A 162 0.35 -7.19 -4.52
N LEU A 163 0.39 -7.64 -3.26
CA LEU A 163 0.71 -6.81 -2.09
C LEU A 163 2.20 -6.55 -1.91
N VAL A 164 3.03 -7.56 -2.18
CA VAL A 164 4.48 -7.42 -2.00
C VAL A 164 5.16 -6.84 -3.24
N SER A 165 4.47 -6.78 -4.37
CA SER A 165 4.95 -6.11 -5.58
C SER A 165 4.85 -4.58 -5.47
N ARG A 166 5.79 -3.85 -6.09
CA ARG A 166 5.72 -2.38 -6.18
C ARG A 166 4.41 -1.94 -6.89
N PRO A 167 3.76 -0.86 -6.43
CA PRO A 167 4.22 0.11 -5.43
C PRO A 167 3.87 -0.23 -3.97
N PHE A 168 3.22 -1.36 -3.70
CA PHE A 168 2.71 -1.73 -2.37
C PHE A 168 3.77 -2.37 -1.46
N GLY A 169 4.78 -3.02 -2.06
CA GLY A 169 5.91 -3.63 -1.34
C GLY A 169 6.93 -2.63 -0.78
N THR A 170 6.52 -1.44 -0.37
CA THR A 170 7.42 -0.52 0.34
C THR A 170 7.53 -0.98 1.80
N PRO A 171 8.73 -1.22 2.35
CA PRO A 171 8.88 -1.63 3.74
C PRO A 171 8.20 -0.64 4.68
N GLY A 172 7.39 -1.15 5.60
CA GLY A 172 6.57 -0.34 6.51
C GLY A 172 5.15 -0.04 6.03
N SER A 173 4.69 -0.58 4.89
CA SER A 173 3.28 -0.49 4.51
C SER A 173 2.38 -1.16 5.54
N ASN A 174 1.49 -0.39 6.14
CA ASN A 174 0.55 -0.91 7.14
C ASN A 174 -0.48 -1.82 6.47
N ILE A 175 -0.85 -1.58 5.20
CA ILE A 175 -1.87 -2.34 4.47
C ILE A 175 -1.38 -3.75 4.18
N ALA A 176 -0.18 -3.89 3.64
CA ALA A 176 0.41 -5.19 3.36
C ALA A 176 0.57 -6.00 4.67
N SER A 177 1.07 -5.36 5.73
CA SER A 177 1.24 -6.00 7.04
C SER A 177 -0.08 -6.52 7.62
N VAL A 178 -1.15 -5.71 7.62
CA VAL A 178 -2.47 -6.12 8.13
C VAL A 178 -3.07 -7.25 7.31
N PHE A 179 -2.98 -7.17 5.98
CA PHE A 179 -3.48 -8.23 5.12
C PHE A 179 -2.73 -9.54 5.36
N ILE A 180 -1.39 -9.49 5.35
CA ILE A 180 -0.53 -10.68 5.51
C ILE A 180 -0.76 -11.32 6.87
N ASN A 181 -0.82 -10.55 7.96
CA ASN A 181 -1.09 -11.08 9.29
C ASN A 181 -2.48 -11.72 9.38
N THR A 182 -3.51 -11.07 8.83
CA THR A 182 -4.88 -11.63 8.83
C THR A 182 -4.96 -12.90 7.97
N PHE A 183 -4.24 -12.94 6.86
CA PHE A 183 -4.14 -14.09 5.98
C PHE A 183 -3.44 -15.27 6.69
N GLU A 184 -2.38 -15.00 7.44
CA GLU A 184 -1.66 -15.98 8.26
C GLU A 184 -2.54 -16.54 9.39
N GLU A 185 -3.27 -15.67 10.12
CA GLU A 185 -4.19 -16.09 11.17
C GLU A 185 -5.28 -17.03 10.65
N GLU A 186 -5.85 -16.73 9.48
CA GLU A 186 -6.85 -17.59 8.84
C GLU A 186 -6.24 -18.93 8.39
N ALA A 187 -4.99 -18.92 7.92
CA ALA A 187 -4.26 -20.12 7.57
C ALA A 187 -4.07 -21.03 8.80
N ILE A 188 -3.55 -20.48 9.89
CA ILE A 188 -3.34 -21.16 11.18
C ILE A 188 -4.64 -21.81 11.67
N LYS A 189 -5.75 -21.04 11.64
CA LYS A 189 -7.06 -21.54 12.04
C LYS A 189 -7.52 -22.70 11.15
N SER A 190 -7.50 -22.51 9.84
CA SER A 190 -7.98 -23.53 8.88
C SER A 190 -7.17 -24.81 8.93
N LEU A 191 -5.85 -24.72 9.11
CA LEU A 191 -4.96 -25.87 9.24
C LEU A 191 -5.17 -26.62 10.57
N THR A 192 -5.51 -25.89 11.64
CA THR A 192 -5.89 -26.49 12.92
C THR A 192 -7.20 -27.27 12.79
N ASP A 193 -8.21 -26.68 12.15
CA ASP A 193 -9.49 -27.35 11.88
C ASP A 193 -9.29 -28.59 10.98
N GLU A 194 -8.44 -28.50 9.94
CA GLU A 194 -8.08 -29.63 9.05
C GLU A 194 -7.41 -30.77 9.84
N LYS A 195 -6.51 -30.43 10.77
CA LYS A 195 -5.82 -31.38 11.67
C LYS A 195 -6.79 -32.06 12.63
N GLU A 196 -7.71 -31.32 13.23
CA GLU A 196 -8.64 -31.83 14.25
C GLU A 196 -9.77 -32.69 13.64
N THR A 197 -10.22 -32.34 12.44
CA THR A 197 -11.27 -33.09 11.72
C THR A 197 -10.73 -34.23 10.86
N GLY A 198 -9.43 -34.23 10.60
CA GLY A 198 -8.72 -35.27 9.86
C GLY A 198 -8.88 -36.65 10.49
N LYS A 199 -9.28 -37.63 9.68
CA LYS A 199 -9.37 -39.04 10.08
C LYS A 199 -8.15 -39.78 9.56
N TYR A 200 -7.07 -39.73 10.34
CA TYR A 200 -5.82 -40.45 10.04
C TYR A 200 -5.90 -41.86 10.60
N ALA A 201 -5.69 -42.87 9.75
CA ALA A 201 -5.72 -44.27 10.18
C ALA A 201 -4.53 -44.62 11.08
N ASP A 202 -3.36 -44.02 10.81
CA ASP A 202 -2.14 -44.20 11.56
C ASP A 202 -1.19 -42.98 11.44
N VAL A 203 -0.03 -43.09 12.08
CA VAL A 203 1.02 -42.06 12.07
C VAL A 203 1.60 -41.82 10.67
N THR A 204 1.68 -42.86 9.84
CA THR A 204 2.22 -42.74 8.47
C THR A 204 1.29 -41.90 7.60
N ASP A 205 -0.02 -42.15 7.71
CA ASP A 205 -1.02 -41.36 6.98
C ASP A 205 -1.10 -39.92 7.48
N TYR A 206 -0.87 -39.70 8.78
CA TYR A 206 -0.67 -38.34 9.32
C TYR A 206 0.53 -37.63 8.70
N PHE A 207 1.70 -38.30 8.61
CA PHE A 207 2.90 -37.70 8.02
C PHE A 207 2.74 -37.40 6.52
N LYS A 208 2.04 -38.26 5.76
CA LYS A 208 1.74 -37.98 4.35
C LYS A 208 0.88 -36.73 4.19
N TRP A 209 -0.16 -36.60 5.01
CA TRP A 209 -0.98 -35.39 5.03
C TRP A 209 -0.14 -34.16 5.40
N PHE A 210 0.72 -34.26 6.41
CA PHE A 210 1.60 -33.18 6.85
C PHE A 210 2.50 -32.67 5.72
N GLU A 211 3.23 -33.56 5.03
CA GLU A 211 4.12 -33.14 3.93
C GLU A 211 3.33 -32.50 2.78
N ALA A 212 2.16 -33.04 2.44
CA ALA A 212 1.30 -32.46 1.41
C ALA A 212 0.81 -31.04 1.78
N VAL A 213 0.41 -30.82 3.04
CA VAL A 213 0.03 -29.50 3.56
C VAL A 213 1.22 -28.55 3.56
N ARG A 214 2.38 -29.00 4.03
CA ARG A 214 3.60 -28.21 4.08
C ARG A 214 4.00 -27.73 2.68
N GLU A 215 4.04 -28.62 1.69
CA GLU A 215 4.36 -28.25 0.30
C GLU A 215 3.32 -27.26 -0.28
N ARG A 216 2.03 -27.50 -0.02
CA ARG A 216 0.93 -26.62 -0.46
C ARG A 216 1.07 -25.21 0.10
N GLU A 217 1.31 -25.07 1.40
CA GLU A 217 1.39 -23.75 2.04
C GLU A 217 2.72 -23.05 1.73
N LEU A 218 3.84 -23.79 1.60
CA LEU A 218 5.10 -23.22 1.11
C LEU A 218 4.94 -22.62 -0.29
N ASP A 219 4.22 -23.28 -1.20
CA ASP A 219 3.93 -22.71 -2.52
C ASP A 219 3.00 -21.48 -2.42
N ARG A 220 1.94 -21.55 -1.60
CA ARG A 220 0.99 -20.45 -1.40
C ARG A 220 1.69 -19.19 -0.90
N PHE A 221 2.55 -19.31 0.11
CA PHE A 221 3.27 -18.20 0.74
C PHE A 221 4.59 -17.83 0.05
N SER A 222 5.01 -18.57 -0.98
CA SER A 222 6.26 -18.32 -1.71
C SER A 222 6.49 -16.88 -2.22
N PRO A 223 5.47 -16.04 -2.54
CA PRO A 223 5.71 -14.64 -2.89
C PRO A 223 6.37 -13.83 -1.76
N LEU A 224 6.15 -14.23 -0.50
CA LEU A 224 6.74 -13.57 0.67
C LEU A 224 8.22 -13.95 0.88
N ASN A 225 8.72 -14.98 0.19
CA ASN A 225 10.12 -15.43 0.26
C ASN A 225 11.08 -14.51 -0.53
N SER A 226 10.77 -13.22 -0.64
CA SER A 226 11.60 -12.25 -1.35
C SER A 226 11.57 -10.89 -0.68
N GLY A 227 12.71 -10.18 -0.75
CA GLY A 227 12.86 -8.82 -0.24
C GLY A 227 12.55 -8.72 1.27
N ASP A 228 11.77 -7.72 1.63
CA ASP A 228 11.53 -7.31 3.03
C ASP A 228 10.59 -8.25 3.81
N TYR A 229 9.96 -9.23 3.16
CA TYR A 229 9.04 -10.20 3.79
C TYR A 229 9.69 -11.56 4.09
N ALA A 230 10.97 -11.74 3.77
CA ALA A 230 11.66 -13.02 3.95
C ALA A 230 11.71 -13.49 5.42
N ASN A 231 11.85 -12.55 6.36
CA ASN A 231 11.79 -12.86 7.80
C ASN A 231 10.41 -13.38 8.19
N PHE A 232 9.34 -12.70 7.73
CA PHE A 232 7.96 -13.15 7.95
C PHE A 232 7.73 -14.55 7.40
N PHE A 233 8.18 -14.81 6.15
CA PHE A 233 8.07 -16.13 5.54
C PHE A 233 8.77 -17.22 6.38
N THR A 234 9.96 -16.93 6.90
CA THR A 234 10.71 -17.86 7.75
C THR A 234 9.98 -18.15 9.06
N GLU A 235 9.48 -17.10 9.74
CA GLU A 235 8.69 -17.24 10.97
C GLU A 235 7.40 -18.04 10.75
N PHE A 236 6.73 -17.83 9.62
CA PHE A 236 5.54 -18.60 9.26
C PHE A 236 5.87 -20.09 9.08
N VAL A 237 6.96 -20.42 8.39
CA VAL A 237 7.40 -21.81 8.21
C VAL A 237 7.66 -22.48 9.56
N ASP A 238 8.31 -21.78 10.50
CA ASP A 238 8.54 -22.28 11.84
C ASP A 238 7.23 -22.50 12.62
N LYS A 239 6.30 -21.55 12.58
CA LYS A 239 4.96 -21.69 13.19
C LYS A 239 4.18 -22.86 12.60
N LEU A 240 4.22 -23.03 11.28
CA LEU A 240 3.56 -24.14 10.58
C LEU A 240 4.13 -25.49 11.02
N GLY A 241 5.46 -25.57 11.19
CA GLY A 241 6.13 -26.73 11.79
C GLY A 241 5.67 -27.01 13.22
N GLN A 242 5.57 -25.99 14.08
CA GLN A 242 5.13 -26.13 15.47
C GLN A 242 3.66 -26.56 15.58
N LEU A 243 2.77 -25.92 14.82
CA LEU A 243 1.33 -26.17 14.84
C LEU A 243 1.01 -27.59 14.39
N LEU A 244 1.70 -28.06 13.35
CA LEU A 244 1.44 -29.36 12.77
C LEU A 244 2.13 -30.49 13.55
N CYS A 245 3.39 -30.36 13.95
CA CYS A 245 4.06 -31.40 14.74
C CYS A 245 3.50 -31.54 16.17
N GLY A 246 2.84 -30.50 16.69
CA GLY A 246 2.46 -30.40 18.09
C GLY A 246 3.69 -30.31 18.98
N SER A 247 3.57 -29.69 20.15
CA SER A 247 4.56 -29.85 21.21
C SER A 247 4.67 -31.35 21.54
N ILE A 248 5.63 -32.04 20.94
CA ILE A 248 6.04 -33.42 21.28
C ILE A 248 6.37 -33.55 22.79
N ARG A 249 6.42 -32.43 23.53
CA ARG A 249 6.71 -32.35 24.96
C ARG A 249 5.53 -32.62 25.93
N ASP A 250 4.26 -32.56 25.52
CA ASP A 250 3.14 -32.56 26.50
C ASP A 250 2.29 -33.85 26.55
N ARG A 251 2.69 -34.94 25.88
CA ARG A 251 2.01 -36.25 26.01
C ARG A 251 2.95 -37.41 26.31
N GLY A 252 3.92 -37.16 27.18
CA GLY A 252 4.74 -38.18 27.83
C GLY A 252 4.24 -38.50 29.24
N HIS A 253 3.07 -39.14 29.35
CA HIS A 253 2.62 -39.85 30.55
C HIS A 253 2.04 -41.20 30.15
#